data_AF-A0A963NYI6-F1
#
_entry.id   AF-A0A963NYI6-F1
#
_cell.length_a   1.000
_cell.length_b   1.000
_cell.length_c   1.000
_cell.angle_alpha   90.00
_cell.angle_beta   90.00
_cell.angle_gamma   90.00
#
_symmetry.space_group_name_H-M   'P 1'
#
loop_
_entity.id
_entity.type
_entity.pdbx_description
1 polymer ?
#
loop_
_entity_poly.entity_id
_entity_poly.type
_entity_poly.pdbx_seq_one_letter_code
_entity_poly.pdbx_strand_id
1 'polypeptide(L)' 'LVKDGTILWPLTQQHVADLLGLSTVHVSRVLRRLVDSGLVRLDGRRLTVVDLPALAEVAAVDPEKPLRRPLI' A
#
# COMPACT_ATOMS: atom_id res chain seq x y z
N LEU A 1 5.63 -13.07 4.57
CA LEU A 1 5.26 -13.86 3.38
C LEU A 1 4.50 -12.96 2.41
N VAL A 2 5.08 -12.66 1.25
CA VAL A 2 4.35 -12.13 0.09
C VAL A 2 4.07 -13.34 -0.79
N LYS A 3 2.82 -13.55 -1.20
CA LYS A 3 2.45 -14.61 -2.14
C LYS A 3 1.66 -13.97 -3.28
N ASP A 4 2.16 -14.06 -4.51
CA ASP A 4 1.50 -13.53 -5.72
C ASP A 4 1.10 -12.05 -5.60
N GLY A 5 2.04 -11.19 -5.17
CA GLY A 5 1.77 -9.76 -4.96
C GLY A 5 0.82 -9.45 -3.80
N THR A 6 0.38 -10.46 -3.06
CA THR A 6 -0.55 -10.34 -1.93
C THR A 6 0.19 -10.41 -0.60
N ILE A 7 -0.17 -9.50 0.29
CA ILE A 7 0.30 -9.46 1.68
C ILE A 7 -0.88 -9.47 2.65
N LEU A 8 -0.62 -9.96 3.87
CA LEU A 8 -1.51 -9.70 4.98
C LEU A 8 -1.44 -8.21 5.31
N TRP A 9 -2.59 -7.57 5.34
CA TRP A 9 -2.76 -6.16 5.67
C TRP A 9 -3.57 -6.03 6.96
N PRO A 10 -2.93 -6.11 8.14
CA PRO A 10 -3.62 -5.99 9.42
C PRO A 10 -3.88 -4.53 9.82
N LEU A 11 -3.48 -3.56 9.00
CA LEU A 11 -3.55 -2.14 9.31
C LEU A 11 -4.92 -1.55 8.94
N THR A 12 -5.51 -0.82 9.87
CA THR A 12 -6.69 0.01 9.58
C THR A 12 -6.26 1.33 8.92
N GLN A 13 -7.21 2.07 8.34
CA GLN A 13 -6.94 3.41 7.82
C GLN A 13 -6.44 4.35 8.91
N GLN A 14 -6.92 4.18 10.15
CA GLN A 14 -6.47 4.95 11.30
C GLN A 14 -5.02 4.62 11.65
N HIS A 15 -4.62 3.34 11.67
CA HIS A 15 -3.21 2.99 11.90
C HIS A 15 -2.27 3.64 10.87
N VAL A 16 -2.66 3.66 9.59
CA VAL A 16 -1.87 4.31 8.54
C VAL A 16 -1.83 5.83 8.73
N ALA A 17 -2.95 6.44 9.12
CA ALA A 17 -3.04 7.87 9.41
C ALA A 17 -2.11 8.26 10.57
N ASP A 18 -2.16 7.51 11.67
CA ASP A 18 -1.34 7.73 12.87
C ASP A 18 0.15 7.58 12.56
N LEU A 19 0.53 6.55 11.78
CA LEU A 19 1.92 6.29 11.39
C LEU A 19 2.51 7.38 10.48
N LEU A 20 1.69 7.99 9.63
CA LEU A 20 2.12 8.98 8.64
C LEU A 20 1.83 10.44 9.08
N GLY A 21 1.19 10.65 10.23
CA GLY A 21 0.73 11.97 10.67
C GLY A 21 -0.31 12.59 9.74
N LEU A 22 -1.08 11.76 9.02
CA LEU A 22 -2.10 12.19 8.06
C LEU A 22 -3.49 12.11 8.69
N SER A 23 -4.48 12.77 8.09
CA SER A 23 -5.88 12.56 8.50
C SER A 23 -6.42 11.23 7.94
N THR A 24 -7.26 10.55 8.72
CA THR A 24 -7.93 9.31 8.29
C THR A 24 -8.70 9.48 6.99
N VAL A 25 -9.37 10.63 6.79
CA VAL A 25 -10.08 10.94 5.54
C VAL A 25 -9.17 11.10 4.33
N HIS A 26 -7.93 11.57 4.52
CA HIS A 26 -6.93 11.64 3.45
C HIS A 26 -6.45 10.24 3.08
N VAL A 27 -6.11 9.40 4.07
CA VAL A 27 -5.73 7.99 3.85
C VAL A 27 -6.84 7.22 3.14
N SER A 28 -8.08 7.40 3.57
CA SER A 28 -9.25 6.77 2.95
C SER A 28 -9.37 7.12 1.46
N ARG A 29 -9.23 8.40 1.12
CA ARG A 29 -9.28 8.87 -0.27
C ARG A 29 -8.15 8.30 -1.11
N VAL A 30 -6.93 8.23 -0.57
CA VAL A 30 -5.78 7.67 -1.30
C VAL A 30 -5.97 6.17 -1.53
N LEU A 31 -6.30 5.40 -0.50
CA LEU A 31 -6.54 3.95 -0.64
C LEU A 31 -7.67 3.67 -1.64
N ARG A 32 -8.76 4.44 -1.57
CA ARG A 32 -9.86 4.30 -2.52
C ARG A 32 -9.44 4.61 -3.94
N ARG A 33 -8.67 5.67 -4.18
CA ARG A 33 -8.14 5.99 -5.51
C ARG A 33 -7.28 4.86 -6.08
N LEU A 34 -6.44 4.24 -5.27
CA LEU A 34 -5.59 3.13 -5.71
C LEU A 34 -6.40 1.87 -6.04
N VAL A 35 -7.53 1.64 -5.34
CA VAL A 35 -8.47 0.57 -5.67
C VAL A 35 -9.27 0.89 -6.93
N ASP A 36 -9.80 2.11 -7.02
CA ASP A 36 -10.60 2.57 -8.17
C ASP A 36 -9.74 2.62 -9.45
N SER A 37 -8.43 2.86 -9.35
CA SER A 37 -7.49 2.81 -10.47
C SER A 37 -6.99 1.39 -10.80
N GLY A 38 -7.46 0.37 -10.07
CA GLY A 38 -7.10 -1.03 -10.29
C GLY A 38 -5.65 -1.39 -9.93
N LEU A 39 -4.92 -0.51 -9.24
CA LEU A 39 -3.50 -0.74 -8.89
C LEU A 39 -3.34 -1.66 -7.67
N VAL A 40 -4.32 -1.64 -6.76
CA VAL A 40 -4.38 -2.52 -5.60
C VAL A 40 -5.79 -3.06 -5.40
N ARG A 41 -5.87 -4.27 -4.88
CA ARG A 41 -7.12 -4.90 -4.44
C ARG A 41 -7.06 -5.14 -2.93
N LEU A 42 -8.09 -4.68 -2.23
CA LEU A 42 -8.27 -4.90 -0.80
C LEU A 42 -9.43 -5.88 -0.59
N ASP A 43 -9.14 -7.00 0.09
CA ASP A 43 -10.09 -8.06 0.37
C ASP A 43 -9.91 -8.51 1.84
N GLY A 44 -10.82 -8.05 2.70
CA GLY A 44 -10.74 -8.25 4.15
C GLY A 44 -9.41 -7.73 4.73
N ARG A 45 -8.54 -8.66 5.15
CA ARG A 45 -7.18 -8.36 5.69
C ARG A 45 -6.07 -8.66 4.68
N ARG A 46 -6.36 -8.66 3.39
CA ARG A 46 -5.38 -8.92 2.33
C ARG A 46 -5.31 -7.74 1.39
N LEU A 47 -4.09 -7.29 1.13
CA LEU A 47 -3.78 -6.29 0.10
C LEU A 47 -3.03 -7.00 -1.02
N THR A 48 -3.56 -6.92 -2.25
CA THR A 48 -2.92 -7.45 -3.46
C THR A 48 -2.47 -6.28 -4.32
N VAL A 49 -1.19 -6.19 -4.63
CA VAL A 49 -0.69 -5.28 -5.67
C VAL A 49 -0.95 -5.93 -7.02
N VAL A 50 -1.77 -5.27 -7.85
CA VAL A 50 -2.19 -5.80 -9.15
C VAL A 50 -1.14 -5.46 -10.22
N ASP A 51 -0.66 -4.22 -10.22
CA ASP A 51 0.37 -3.73 -11.12
C ASP A 51 1.46 -3.03 -10.31
N LEU A 52 2.56 -3.75 -10.06
CA LEU A 52 3.67 -3.25 -9.24
C LEU A 52 4.41 -2.09 -9.94
N PRO A 53 4.78 -2.17 -11.23
CA PRO A 53 5.37 -1.04 -11.95
C PRO A 53 4.50 0.23 -11.92
N ALA A 54 3.22 0.13 -12.24
CA ALA A 54 2.34 1.30 -12.26
C ALA A 54 2.10 1.87 -10.86
N LEU A 55 2.01 1.01 -9.84
CA LEU A 55 1.93 1.46 -8.45
C LEU A 55 3.22 2.19 -8.02
N ALA A 56 4.39 1.72 -8.46
CA ALA A 56 5.68 2.31 -8.14
C ALA A 56 5.82 3.73 -8.74
N GLU A 57 5.37 3.93 -9.98
CA GLU A 57 5.29 5.25 -10.63
C GLU A 57 4.41 6.23 -9.82
N VAL A 58 3.20 5.79 -9.41
CA VAL A 58 2.29 6.62 -8.58
C VAL A 58 2.90 6.93 -7.21
N ALA A 59 3.61 5.97 -6.63
CA ALA A 59 4.29 6.14 -5.34
C ALA A 59 5.61 6.94 -5.45
N ALA A 60 6.09 7.22 -6.68
CA ALA A 60 7.43 7.75 -6.94
C ALA A 60 8.53 6.93 -6.25
N VAL A 61 8.40 5.60 -6.28
CA VAL A 61 9.35 4.64 -5.70
C VAL A 61 9.99 3.86 -6.83
N ASP A 62 11.30 3.64 -6.75
CA ASP A 62 11.99 2.70 -7.61
C ASP A 62 11.73 1.27 -7.09
N PRO A 63 11.04 0.40 -7.87
CA PRO A 63 10.69 -0.94 -7.43
C PRO A 63 11.90 -1.89 -7.33
N GLU A 64 13.01 -1.59 -8.02
CA GLU A 64 14.23 -2.40 -8.01
C GLU A 64 15.23 -1.93 -6.95
N LYS A 65 15.05 -0.72 -6.42
CA LYS A 65 15.89 -0.21 -5.34
C LYS A 65 15.60 -0.98 -4.04
N PRO A 66 16.60 -1.68 -3.46
CA PRO A 66 16.39 -2.40 -2.21
C PRO A 66 16.03 -1.39 -1.12
N LEU A 67 14.81 -1.52 -0.57
CA LEU A 67 14.42 -0.82 0.64
C LEU A 67 15.39 -1.24 1.75
N ARG A 68 16.29 -0.33 2.15
CA ARG A 68 17.13 -0.49 3.33
C ARG A 68 16.22 -0.55 4.54
N ARG A 69 15.76 -1.75 4.90
CA ARG A 69 15.02 -1.97 6.15
C ARG A 69 15.99 -1.66 7.29
N PRO A 70 15.75 -0.61 8.10
CA PRO A 70 16.59 -0.36 9.25
C PRO A 70 16.39 -1.52 10.24
N LEU A 71 17.37 -2.41 10.28
CA LEU A 71 17.64 -3.43 11.30
C LEU A 71 16.45 -4.31 11.70
N ILE A 72 16.32 -5.44 11.01
CA ILE A 72 16.15 -6.73 11.70
C ILE A 72 17.43 -7.55 11.51
#